data_AF-A0A7V3AHB1-F1
#
_entry.id   AF-A0A7V3AHB1-F1
#
_cell.length_a   1.000
_cell.length_b   1.000
_cell.length_c   1.000
_cell.angle_alpha   90.00
_cell.angle_beta   90.00
_cell.angle_gamma   90.00
#
_symmetry.space_group_name_H-M   'P 1'
#
loop_
_entity.id
_entity.type
_entity.pdbx_description
1 polymer ?
#
loop_
_entity_poly.entity_id
_entity_poly.type
_entity_poly.pdbx_seq_one_letter_code
_entity_poly.pdbx_strand_id
1 'polypeptide(L)'
;MTRTANTTEQTAAGCYAERYAEAQDLLKRIATRLAEHQKRLAAAPADWGYAGDLGRITEQLAYVLADLGDASAVRAKGLEY
;
A
#
# COMPACT_ATOMS: atom_id res chain seq x y z
N MET A 1 -22.66 29.51 26.45
CA MET A 1 -22.74 28.06 26.16
C MET A 1 -21.33 27.52 26.06
N THR A 2 -20.82 26.91 27.13
CA THR A 2 -19.52 26.24 27.14
C THR A 2 -19.62 25.00 26.28
N ARG A 3 -18.98 25.02 25.10
CA ARG A 3 -18.77 23.81 24.31
C ARG A 3 -17.72 23.00 25.05
N THR A 4 -18.16 22.03 25.84
CA THR A 4 -17.29 21.01 26.42
C THR A 4 -16.60 20.32 25.26
N ALA A 5 -15.35 20.67 25.00
CA ALA A 5 -14.50 19.90 24.11
C ALA A 5 -14.26 18.57 24.83
N ASN A 6 -15.11 17.58 24.55
CA ASN A 6 -14.79 16.19 24.80
C ASN A 6 -13.66 15.83 23.84
N THR A 7 -12.44 16.24 24.19
CA THR A 7 -11.24 15.65 23.62
C THR A 7 -11.21 14.25 24.20
N THR A 8 -11.82 13.28 23.50
CA THR A 8 -11.61 11.87 23.80
C THR A 8 -10.10 11.67 23.75
N GLU A 9 -9.46 11.44 24.90
CA GLU A 9 -8.01 11.29 24.98
C GLU A 9 -7.58 10.18 24.02
N GLN A 10 -6.96 10.58 22.91
CA GLN A 10 -6.59 9.65 21.86
C GLN A 10 -5.48 8.76 22.41
N THR A 11 -5.80 7.50 22.66
CA THR A 11 -4.83 6.54 23.18
C THR A 11 -3.91 6.08 22.05
N ALA A 12 -2.68 5.67 22.38
CA ALA A 12 -1.77 5.07 21.39
C ALA A 12 -2.41 3.87 20.68
N ALA A 13 -3.20 3.06 21.42
CA ALA A 13 -3.95 1.94 20.85
C ALA A 13 -5.04 2.40 19.87
N GLY A 14 -5.75 3.49 20.17
CA GLY A 14 -6.73 4.10 19.27
C GLY A 14 -6.09 4.62 17.99
N CYS A 15 -5.01 5.40 18.11
CA CYS A 15 -4.23 5.86 16.96
C CYS A 15 -3.73 4.69 16.10
N TYR A 16 -3.20 3.65 16.72
CA TYR A 16 -2.72 2.46 16.00
C TYR A 16 -3.86 1.75 15.27
N ALA A 17 -5.02 1.56 15.92
CA ALA A 17 -6.18 0.91 15.30
C ALA A 17 -6.69 1.68 14.07
N GLU A 18 -6.73 3.02 14.14
CA GLU A 18 -7.10 3.87 13.01
C GLU A 18 -6.12 3.71 11.84
N ARG A 19 -4.80 3.78 12.10
CA ARG A 19 -3.77 3.63 11.06
C ARG A 19 -3.72 2.22 10.50
N TYR A 20 -3.96 1.22 11.33
CA TYR A 20 -4.10 -0.16 10.88
C TYR A 20 -5.30 -0.31 9.94
N ALA A 21 -6.45 0.26 10.28
CA ALA A 21 -7.62 0.24 9.40
C ALA A 21 -7.38 0.98 8.07
N GLU A 22 -6.67 2.11 8.11
CA GLU A 22 -6.26 2.85 6.91
C GLU A 22 -5.32 2.03 6.03
N ALA A 23 -4.31 1.39 6.60
CA ALA A 23 -3.40 0.51 5.86
C ALA A 23 -4.16 -0.64 5.18
N GLN A 24 -5.12 -1.25 5.88
CA GLN A 24 -5.96 -2.31 5.32
C GLN A 24 -6.86 -1.82 4.16
N ASP A 25 -7.43 -0.61 4.26
CA ASP A 25 -8.18 0.00 3.15
C ASP A 25 -7.29 0.23 1.92
N LEU A 26 -6.10 0.78 2.12
CA LEU A 26 -5.13 1.01 1.05
C LEU A 26 -4.76 -0.29 0.35
N LEU A 27 -4.43 -1.36 1.10
CA LEU A 27 -4.09 -2.66 0.53
C LEU A 27 -5.24 -3.24 -0.31
N LYS A 28 -6.48 -3.13 0.17
CA LYS A 28 -7.67 -3.56 -0.58
C LYS A 28 -7.86 -2.78 -1.89
N ARG A 29 -7.64 -1.46 -1.85
CA ARG A 29 -7.75 -0.58 -3.03
C ARG A 29 -6.62 -0.83 -4.03
N ILE A 30 -5.40 -1.08 -3.55
CA ILE A 30 -4.26 -1.47 -4.39
C ILE A 30 -4.58 -2.78 -5.11
N ALA A 31 -5.05 -3.81 -4.41
CA ALA A 31 -5.44 -5.09 -5.03
C ALA A 31 -6.51 -4.89 -6.12
N THR A 32 -7.52 -4.06 -5.86
CA THR A 32 -8.56 -3.72 -6.84
C THR A 32 -7.96 -3.04 -8.08
N ARG A 33 -7.06 -2.06 -7.90
CA ARG A 33 -6.41 -1.36 -9.01
C ARG A 33 -5.46 -2.25 -9.81
N LEU A 34 -4.75 -3.18 -9.16
CA LEU A 34 -3.93 -4.17 -9.85
C LEU A 34 -4.76 -5.08 -10.76
N ALA A 35 -5.94 -5.51 -10.29
CA ALA A 35 -6.87 -6.30 -11.11
C ALA A 35 -7.40 -5.51 -12.32
N GLU A 36 -7.70 -4.21 -12.14
CA GLU A 36 -8.07 -3.34 -13.27
C GLU A 36 -6.90 -3.13 -14.25
N HIS A 37 -5.69 -2.94 -13.74
CA HIS A 37 -4.48 -2.78 -14.54
C HIS A 37 -4.23 -4.00 -15.42
N GLN A 38 -4.40 -5.22 -14.87
CA GLN A 38 -4.32 -6.46 -15.64
C GLN A 38 -5.36 -6.52 -16.78
N LYS A 39 -6.60 -6.06 -16.53
CA LYS A 39 -7.64 -5.98 -17.58
C LYS A 39 -7.28 -4.99 -18.69
N ARG A 40 -6.64 -3.86 -18.35
CA ARG A 40 -6.18 -2.86 -19.33
C ARG A 40 -5.07 -3.41 -20.23
N LEU A 41 -4.11 -4.14 -19.65
CA LEU A 41 -3.08 -4.83 -20.43
C LEU A 41 -3.70 -5.82 -21.44
N ALA A 42 -4.77 -6.54 -21.06
CA ALA A 42 -5.46 -7.45 -21.97
C ALA A 42 -6.03 -6.73 -23.22
N ALA A 43 -6.35 -5.44 -23.12
CA ALA A 43 -6.79 -4.62 -24.25
C ALA A 43 -5.62 -4.03 -25.08
N ALA A 44 -4.40 -3.99 -24.53
CA ALA A 44 -3.21 -3.45 -25.18
C ALA A 44 -1.97 -4.35 -24.90
N PRO A 45 -1.96 -5.60 -25.36
CA PRO A 45 -0.97 -6.61 -24.93
C PRO A 45 0.47 -6.34 -25.40
N ALA A 46 0.65 -5.46 -26.38
CA ALA A 46 1.97 -5.07 -26.88
C ALA A 46 2.51 -3.78 -26.21
N ASP A 47 1.76 -3.18 -25.29
CA ASP A 47 2.18 -1.97 -24.57
C ASP A 47 3.07 -2.34 -23.37
N TRP A 48 4.37 -2.17 -23.58
CA TRP A 48 5.40 -2.44 -22.58
C TRP A 48 5.36 -1.46 -21.40
N GLY A 49 4.66 -0.33 -21.51
CA GLY A 49 4.49 0.63 -20.42
C GLY A 49 3.85 -0.01 -19.19
N TYR A 50 2.84 -0.87 -19.39
CA TYR A 50 2.17 -1.60 -18.31
C TYR A 50 3.13 -2.53 -17.55
N ALA A 51 4.07 -3.18 -18.24
CA ALA A 51 5.05 -4.04 -17.58
C ALA A 51 6.03 -3.23 -16.73
N GLY A 52 6.48 -2.08 -17.23
CA GLY A 52 7.34 -1.14 -16.49
C GLY A 52 6.66 -0.53 -15.27
N ASP A 53 5.42 -0.06 -15.43
CA ASP A 53 4.60 0.49 -14.33
C ASP A 53 4.40 -0.55 -13.22
N LEU A 54 4.08 -1.79 -13.59
CA LEU A 54 3.94 -2.87 -12.62
C LEU A 54 5.27 -3.21 -11.94
N GLY A 55 6.39 -3.16 -12.67
CA GLY A 55 7.74 -3.29 -12.11
C GLY A 55 7.97 -2.33 -10.95
N ARG A 56 7.78 -1.03 -11.20
CA ARG A 56 7.93 0.03 -10.19
C ARG A 56 7.00 -0.18 -8.99
N ILE A 57 5.73 -0.52 -9.24
CA ILE A 57 4.77 -0.79 -8.15
C ILE A 57 5.25 -1.95 -7.27
N THR A 58 5.78 -3.03 -7.86
CA THR A 58 6.28 -4.17 -7.07
C THR A 58 7.53 -3.86 -6.25
N GLU A 59 8.35 -2.89 -6.67
CA GLU A 59 9.49 -2.41 -5.86
C GLU A 59 9.00 -1.62 -4.65
N GLN A 60 8.04 -0.72 -4.83
CA GLN A 60 7.45 0.04 -3.73
C GLN A 60 6.76 -0.87 -2.70
N LEU A 61 6.04 -1.89 -3.16
CA LEU A 61 5.43 -2.87 -2.26
C LEU A 61 6.47 -3.72 -1.52
N ALA A 62 7.63 -3.98 -2.13
CA ALA A 62 8.72 -4.68 -1.45
C ALA A 62 9.26 -3.85 -0.27
N TYR A 63 9.40 -2.53 -0.44
CA TYR A 63 9.79 -1.64 0.66
C TYR A 63 8.75 -1.59 1.78
N VAL A 64 7.46 -1.52 1.46
CA VAL A 64 6.39 -1.57 2.47
C VAL A 64 6.44 -2.89 3.26
N LEU A 65 6.69 -4.03 2.60
CA LEU A 65 6.86 -5.30 3.31
C LEU A 65 8.08 -5.29 4.23
N ALA A 66 9.18 -4.70 3.77
CA ALA A 66 10.39 -4.56 4.56
C ALA A 66 10.16 -3.67 5.80
N ASP A 67 9.39 -2.58 5.67
CA ASP A 67 9.00 -1.68 6.78
C ASP A 67 8.15 -2.42 7.83
N LEU A 68 7.39 -3.42 7.39
CA LEU A 68 6.60 -4.32 8.24
C LEU A 68 7.40 -5.49 8.81
N GLY A 69 8.72 -5.55 8.53
CA GLY A 69 9.65 -6.55 9.07
C GLY A 69 10.02 -7.68 8.12
N ASP A 70 9.53 -7.68 6.88
CA ASP A 70 9.88 -8.68 5.86
C ASP A 70 10.67 -8.09 4.68
N ALA A 71 12.00 -8.04 4.84
CA ALA A 71 12.92 -7.58 3.79
C ALA A 71 13.20 -8.62 2.69
N SER A 72 12.50 -9.77 2.65
CA SER A 72 12.76 -10.82 1.65
C SER A 72 12.55 -10.32 0.21
N ALA A 73 11.50 -9.54 -0.03
CA ALA A 73 11.17 -9.02 -1.36
C ALA A 73 12.19 -7.99 -1.87
N VAL A 74 12.67 -7.11 -1.00
CA VAL A 74 13.75 -6.15 -1.32
C VAL A 74 15.01 -6.91 -1.73
N ARG A 75 15.45 -7.87 -0.91
CA ARG A 75 16.66 -8.66 -1.18
C ARG A 75 16.55 -9.46 -2.47
N ALA A 76 15.39 -10.07 -2.71
CA ALA A 76 15.13 -10.82 -3.94
C ALA A 76 15.20 -9.94 -5.21
N LYS A 77 14.87 -8.64 -5.07
CA LYS A 77 14.95 -7.66 -6.15
C LYS A 77 16.31 -6.96 -6.25
N GLY A 78 17.24 -7.20 -5.31
CA GLY A 78 18.52 -6.50 -5.25
C GLY A 78 18.39 -5.01 -4.92
N LEU A 79 17.32 -4.62 -4.24
CA LEU A 79 17.06 -3.25 -3.83
C LEU A 79 17.87 -2.89 -2.58
N GLU A 80 18.24 -1.62 -2.45
CA GLU A 80 18.84 -1.07 -1.23
C GLU A 80 17.75 -0.70 -0.23
N TYR A 81 17.88 -1.12 1.03
CA TYR A 81 16.89 -0.91 2.09
C TYR A 81 17.54 -0.46 3.39
#